data_AF-G5JF59-F1
#
_entry.id   AF-G5JF59-F1
#
_cell.length_a   1.000
_cell.length_b   1.000
_cell.length_c   1.000
_cell.angle_alpha   90.00
_cell.angle_beta   90.00
_cell.angle_gamma   90.00
#
_symmetry.space_group_name_H-M   'P 1'
#
loop_
_entity.id
_entity.type
_entity.pdbx_description
1 polymer ?
#
loop_
_entity_poly.entity_id
_entity_poly.type
_entity_poly.pdbx_seq_one_letter_code
_entity_poly.pdbx_strand_id
1 'polypeptide(L)'
;MSEFIAAIIGGIMSFLATLWATKKQFSQQQRIRENDARNDIVSMIDIVIYKTAKVRNNELHFKTANFNKADTCDIVSDILRDYESLNHQVQDLIIRMSNFKDNSNAQIQEFLNYYDDLEMPYNKLKIAYRIYQQQYDNNQYDNNAIAFSKRKLDYAIGTFINNLKKFSLQHFEHQIFEPSLNPILSKDEAIRPKTNRSY
;
A
#
# COMPACT_ATOMS: atom_id res chain seq x y z
N MET A 1 -67.08 -6.02 27.16
CA MET A 1 -66.09 -5.30 27.99
C MET A 1 -64.71 -5.95 27.95
N SER A 2 -64.58 -7.27 28.19
CA SER A 2 -63.27 -7.96 28.13
C SER A 2 -62.62 -7.96 26.74
N GLU A 3 -63.39 -8.14 25.67
CA GLU A 3 -62.89 -8.15 24.28
C GLU A 3 -62.33 -6.80 23.81
N PHE A 4 -62.94 -5.69 24.25
CA PHE A 4 -62.47 -4.33 23.95
C PHE A 4 -61.15 -4.02 24.67
N ILE A 5 -61.02 -4.44 25.93
CA ILE A 5 -59.79 -4.29 26.71
C ILE A 5 -58.67 -5.18 26.13
N ALA A 6 -58.99 -6.41 25.71
CA ALA A 6 -58.04 -7.32 25.06
C ALA A 6 -57.55 -6.78 23.70
N ALA A 7 -58.42 -6.15 22.91
CA ALA A 7 -58.04 -5.52 21.64
C ALA A 7 -57.11 -4.30 21.85
N ILE A 8 -57.37 -3.48 22.87
CA ILE A 8 -56.50 -2.34 23.24
C ILE A 8 -55.13 -2.84 23.72
N ILE A 9 -55.09 -3.84 24.60
CA ILE A 9 -53.85 -4.43 25.11
C ILE A 9 -53.07 -5.12 23.98
N GLY A 10 -53.75 -5.85 23.09
CA GLY A 10 -53.15 -6.47 21.91
C GLY A 10 -52.57 -5.45 20.94
N GLY A 11 -53.23 -4.32 20.72
CA GLY A 11 -52.74 -3.20 19.90
C GLY A 11 -51.51 -2.50 20.49
N ILE A 12 -51.46 -2.33 21.82
CA ILE A 12 -50.30 -1.74 22.50
C ILE A 12 -49.10 -2.69 22.46
N MET A 13 -49.32 -3.99 22.69
CA MET A 13 -48.27 -5.00 22.65
C MET A 13 -47.71 -5.22 21.24
N SER A 14 -48.55 -5.22 20.21
CA SER A 14 -48.09 -5.31 18.81
C SER A 14 -47.28 -4.09 18.40
N PHE A 15 -47.65 -2.89 18.85
CA PHE A 15 -46.90 -1.66 18.61
C PHE A 15 -45.52 -1.68 19.28
N LEU A 16 -45.43 -2.10 20.54
CA LEU A 16 -44.15 -2.25 21.26
C LEU A 16 -43.25 -3.31 20.61
N ALA A 17 -43.81 -4.46 20.20
CA ALA A 17 -43.08 -5.50 19.48
C ALA A 17 -42.55 -4.99 18.13
N THR A 18 -43.34 -4.19 17.41
CA THR A 18 -42.93 -3.58 16.13
C THR A 18 -41.81 -2.57 16.33
N LEU A 19 -41.91 -1.68 17.33
CA LEU A 19 -40.82 -0.73 17.64
C LEU A 19 -39.52 -1.44 18.01
N TRP A 20 -39.60 -2.52 18.80
CA TRP A 20 -38.44 -3.33 19.15
C TRP A 20 -37.84 -4.06 17.94
N ALA A 21 -38.68 -4.67 17.10
CA ALA A 21 -38.25 -5.35 15.88
C ALA A 21 -37.58 -4.38 14.90
N THR A 22 -38.16 -3.20 14.70
CA THR A 22 -37.62 -2.14 13.85
C THR A 22 -36.27 -1.63 14.40
N LYS A 23 -36.16 -1.38 15.71
CA LYS A 23 -34.88 -1.00 16.33
C LYS A 23 -33.82 -2.10 16.18
N LYS A 24 -34.20 -3.36 16.35
CA LYS A 24 -33.32 -4.51 16.16
C LYS A 24 -32.87 -4.61 14.70
N GLN A 25 -33.77 -4.45 13.74
CA GLN A 25 -33.47 -4.47 12.31
C GLN A 25 -32.54 -3.32 11.91
N PHE A 26 -32.78 -2.09 12.39
CA PHE A 26 -31.87 -0.97 12.18
C PHE A 26 -30.47 -1.23 12.77
N SER A 27 -30.41 -1.75 14.00
CA SER A 27 -29.12 -2.09 14.62
C SER A 27 -28.37 -3.20 13.87
N GLN A 28 -29.09 -4.19 13.33
CA GLN A 28 -28.51 -5.24 12.49
C GLN A 28 -28.00 -4.67 11.17
N GLN A 29 -28.79 -3.82 10.50
CA GLN A 29 -28.38 -3.17 9.26
C GLN A 29 -27.18 -2.23 9.44
N GLN A 30 -27.08 -1.54 10.58
CA GLN A 30 -25.89 -0.74 10.90
C GLN A 30 -24.66 -1.64 11.10
N ARG A 31 -24.79 -2.72 11.87
CA ARG A 31 -23.70 -3.69 12.07
C ARG A 31 -23.24 -4.35 10.76
N ILE A 32 -24.16 -4.72 9.87
CA ILE A 32 -23.84 -5.27 8.55
C ILE A 32 -23.05 -4.24 7.75
N ARG A 33 -23.53 -2.99 7.66
CA ARG A 33 -22.83 -1.92 6.94
C ARG A 33 -21.44 -1.63 7.50
N GLU A 34 -21.27 -1.60 8.82
CA GLU A 34 -19.97 -1.42 9.45
C GLU A 34 -19.01 -2.58 9.15
N ASN A 35 -19.51 -3.82 9.16
CA ASN A 35 -18.71 -4.99 8.83
C ASN A 35 -18.31 -5.00 7.35
N ASP A 36 -19.22 -4.68 6.43
CA ASP A 36 -18.93 -4.57 5.00
C ASP A 36 -17.90 -3.46 4.75
N ALA A 37 -18.05 -2.31 5.42
CA ALA A 37 -17.08 -1.22 5.31
C ALA A 37 -15.70 -1.60 5.83
N ARG A 38 -15.62 -2.35 6.95
CA ARG A 38 -14.36 -2.90 7.48
C ARG A 38 -13.73 -3.88 6.50
N ASN A 39 -14.52 -4.82 5.96
CA ASN A 39 -14.03 -5.82 5.01
C ASN A 39 -13.46 -5.18 3.75
N ASP A 40 -14.11 -4.13 3.24
CA ASP A 40 -13.61 -3.39 2.07
C ASP A 40 -12.26 -2.71 2.36
N ILE A 41 -12.10 -2.09 3.53
CA ILE A 41 -10.81 -1.49 3.94
C ILE A 41 -9.72 -2.54 4.04
N VAL A 42 -10.02 -3.65 4.70
CA VAL A 42 -9.10 -4.78 4.85
C VAL A 42 -8.66 -5.32 3.49
N SER A 43 -9.60 -5.52 2.57
CA SER A 43 -9.33 -5.95 1.20
C SER A 43 -8.43 -4.94 0.46
N MET A 44 -8.70 -3.64 0.62
CA MET A 44 -7.89 -2.59 0.01
C MET A 44 -6.47 -2.53 0.60
N ILE A 45 -6.29 -2.80 1.90
CA ILE A 45 -4.96 -2.94 2.52
C ILE A 45 -4.17 -4.08 1.86
N ASP A 46 -4.80 -5.24 1.64
CA ASP A 46 -4.15 -6.37 0.96
C ASP A 46 -3.77 -6.02 -0.50
N ILE A 47 -4.62 -5.26 -1.20
CA ILE A 47 -4.31 -4.77 -2.57
C ILE A 47 -3.14 -3.79 -2.55
N VAL A 48 -3.08 -2.88 -1.57
CA VAL A 48 -1.94 -1.97 -1.38
C VAL A 48 -0.65 -2.79 -1.22
N ILE A 49 -0.65 -3.78 -0.32
CA ILE A 49 0.51 -4.65 -0.07
C ILE A 49 0.93 -5.40 -1.34
N TYR A 50 -0.03 -5.97 -2.06
CA TYR A 50 0.24 -6.63 -3.34
C TYR A 50 0.90 -5.69 -4.35
N LYS A 51 0.37 -4.47 -4.52
CA LYS A 51 0.94 -3.46 -5.43
C LYS A 51 2.33 -3.00 -4.96
N THR A 52 2.54 -2.78 -3.68
CA THR A 52 3.86 -2.44 -3.13
C THR A 52 4.88 -3.56 -3.39
N ALA A 53 4.48 -4.82 -3.19
CA ALA A 53 5.33 -5.97 -3.51
C ALA A 53 5.68 -6.02 -5.00
N LYS A 54 4.71 -5.74 -5.88
CA LYS A 54 4.93 -5.67 -7.33
C LYS A 54 5.99 -4.62 -7.70
N VAL A 55 5.95 -3.43 -7.11
CA VAL A 55 6.98 -2.39 -7.29
C VAL A 55 8.37 -2.92 -6.95
N ARG A 56 8.51 -3.59 -5.79
CA ARG A 56 9.79 -4.15 -5.34
C ARG A 56 10.29 -5.28 -6.24
N ASN A 57 9.39 -6.15 -6.69
CA ASN A 57 9.75 -7.36 -7.45
C ASN A 57 10.21 -7.08 -8.89
N ASN A 58 10.12 -5.82 -9.36
CA ASN A 58 10.88 -5.39 -10.53
C ASN A 58 12.37 -5.35 -10.19
N GLU A 59 13.14 -6.32 -10.68
CA GLU A 59 14.57 -6.46 -10.36
C GLU A 59 15.45 -5.58 -11.25
N LEU A 60 16.28 -4.73 -10.63
CA LEU A 60 17.28 -3.93 -11.32
C LEU A 60 18.69 -4.32 -10.86
N HIS A 61 19.28 -5.28 -11.56
CA HIS A 61 20.64 -5.77 -11.30
C HIS A 61 21.72 -4.75 -11.67
N PHE A 62 22.82 -4.71 -10.91
CA PHE A 62 23.98 -3.87 -11.23
C PHE A 62 24.55 -4.18 -12.62
N LYS A 63 24.54 -5.46 -13.02
CA LYS A 63 24.97 -5.89 -14.36
C LYS A 63 24.13 -5.27 -15.46
N THR A 64 22.80 -5.35 -15.35
CA THR A 64 21.88 -4.75 -16.33
C THR A 64 22.09 -3.24 -16.39
N ALA A 65 22.22 -2.58 -15.24
CA ALA A 65 22.51 -1.15 -15.15
C ALA A 65 23.83 -0.73 -15.80
N ASN A 66 24.86 -1.59 -15.85
CA ASN A 66 26.15 -1.21 -16.45
C ASN A 66 26.28 -1.58 -17.93
N PHE A 67 25.52 -2.58 -18.41
CA PHE A 67 25.74 -3.15 -19.74
C PHE A 67 24.52 -3.07 -20.66
N ASN A 68 23.33 -2.77 -20.15
CA ASN A 68 22.13 -2.62 -20.96
C ASN A 68 21.30 -1.39 -20.56
N LYS A 69 21.52 -0.29 -21.29
CA LYS A 69 20.76 0.96 -21.14
C LYS A 69 19.27 0.76 -21.38
N ALA A 70 18.90 0.05 -22.46
CA ALA A 70 17.51 -0.14 -22.87
C ALA A 70 16.73 -0.93 -21.81
N ASP A 71 17.20 -2.11 -21.43
CA ASP A 71 16.54 -2.95 -20.40
C ASP A 71 16.44 -2.21 -19.07
N THR A 72 17.49 -1.47 -18.68
CA THR A 72 17.46 -0.67 -17.45
C THR A 72 16.39 0.41 -17.50
N CYS A 73 16.25 1.10 -18.63
CA CYS A 73 15.21 2.10 -18.81
C CYS A 73 13.80 1.49 -18.78
N ASP A 74 13.63 0.32 -19.38
CA ASP A 74 12.34 -0.39 -19.40
C ASP A 74 11.95 -0.85 -17.99
N ILE A 75 12.85 -1.52 -17.28
CA ILE A 75 12.65 -1.95 -15.89
C ILE A 75 12.29 -0.76 -14.98
N VAL A 76 13.02 0.35 -15.11
CA VAL A 76 12.75 1.54 -14.29
C VAL A 76 11.43 2.17 -14.67
N SER A 77 11.06 2.20 -15.94
CA SER A 77 9.76 2.70 -16.39
C SER A 77 8.61 1.84 -15.84
N ASP A 78 8.78 0.52 -15.79
CA ASP A 78 7.83 -0.39 -15.16
C ASP A 78 7.69 -0.15 -13.65
N ILE A 79 8.81 0.08 -12.95
CA ILE A 79 8.80 0.47 -11.53
C ILE A 79 8.01 1.76 -11.31
N LEU A 80 8.22 2.78 -12.14
CA LEU A 80 7.51 4.07 -12.02
C LEU A 80 6.01 3.89 -12.27
N ARG A 81 5.63 3.11 -13.28
CA ARG A 81 4.23 2.81 -13.59
C ARG A 81 3.55 2.03 -12.46
N ASP A 82 4.22 1.02 -11.90
CA ASP A 82 3.69 0.23 -10.80
C ASP A 82 3.56 1.09 -9.52
N TYR A 83 4.50 2.00 -9.26
CA TYR A 83 4.42 2.94 -8.14
C TYR A 83 3.25 3.91 -8.29
N GLU A 84 2.99 4.43 -9.50
CA GLU A 84 1.82 5.28 -9.73
C GLU A 84 0.51 4.51 -9.50
N SER A 85 0.46 3.24 -9.91
CA SER A 85 -0.69 2.37 -9.62
C SER A 85 -0.87 2.12 -8.13
N LEU A 86 0.22 2.01 -7.36
CA LEU A 86 0.19 1.96 -5.90
C LEU A 86 -0.35 3.28 -5.32
N ASN A 87 0.12 4.43 -5.80
CA ASN A 87 -0.29 5.74 -5.33
C ASN A 87 -1.80 5.97 -5.48
N HIS A 88 -2.39 5.58 -6.63
CA HIS A 88 -3.84 5.62 -6.80
C HIS A 88 -4.57 4.72 -5.80
N GLN A 89 -4.08 3.51 -5.57
CA GLN A 89 -4.69 2.58 -4.61
C GLN A 89 -4.65 3.12 -3.17
N VAL A 90 -3.57 3.80 -2.81
CA VAL A 90 -3.39 4.46 -1.51
C VAL A 90 -4.41 5.58 -1.33
N GLN A 91 -4.64 6.40 -2.37
CA GLN A 91 -5.67 7.44 -2.35
C GLN A 91 -7.07 6.86 -2.15
N ASP A 92 -7.41 5.79 -2.88
CA ASP A 92 -8.70 5.11 -2.74
C ASP A 92 -8.90 4.55 -1.32
N LEU A 93 -7.85 3.98 -0.73
CA LEU A 93 -7.90 3.47 0.64
C LEU A 93 -8.11 4.60 1.66
N ILE A 94 -7.44 5.74 1.50
CA ILE A 94 -7.61 6.90 2.39
C ILE A 94 -9.06 7.40 2.35
N ILE A 95 -9.64 7.53 1.15
CA ILE A 95 -11.05 7.92 0.96
C ILE A 95 -11.98 6.89 1.62
N ARG A 96 -11.66 5.61 1.52
CA ARG A 96 -12.48 4.58 2.17
C ARG A 96 -12.40 4.67 3.69
N MET A 97 -11.19 4.86 4.24
CA MET A 97 -10.97 5.01 5.67
C MET A 97 -11.66 6.28 6.22
N SER A 98 -11.64 7.40 5.49
CA SER A 98 -12.28 8.64 5.95
C SER A 98 -13.78 8.48 6.17
N ASN A 99 -14.42 7.60 5.39
CA ASN A 99 -15.85 7.32 5.45
C ASN A 99 -16.22 6.21 6.45
N PHE A 100 -15.25 5.60 7.14
CA PHE A 100 -15.46 4.41 7.97
C PHE A 100 -16.02 4.71 9.36
N LYS A 101 -15.38 5.61 10.12
CA LYS A 101 -15.73 5.96 11.51
C LYS A 101 -15.24 7.36 11.89
N ASP A 102 -15.82 7.95 12.94
CA ASP A 102 -15.49 9.30 13.45
C ASP A 102 -14.02 9.47 13.90
N ASN A 103 -13.31 8.39 14.23
CA ASN A 103 -11.88 8.40 14.61
C ASN A 103 -10.93 8.04 13.46
N SER A 104 -11.40 8.04 12.21
CA SER A 104 -10.62 7.68 11.03
C SER A 104 -9.37 8.54 10.83
N ASN A 105 -9.39 9.80 11.26
CA ASN A 105 -8.29 10.75 11.04
C ASN A 105 -6.95 10.29 11.65
N ALA A 106 -6.96 9.71 12.86
CA ALA A 106 -5.74 9.24 13.50
C ALA A 106 -5.15 8.03 12.76
N GLN A 107 -6.01 7.11 12.31
CA GLN A 107 -5.61 5.94 11.52
C GLN A 107 -5.08 6.34 10.14
N ILE A 108 -5.71 7.32 9.49
CA ILE A 108 -5.26 7.88 8.22
C ILE A 108 -3.89 8.54 8.37
N GLN A 109 -3.68 9.35 9.41
CA GLN A 109 -2.39 10.00 9.68
C GLN A 109 -1.28 8.97 9.93
N GLU A 110 -1.56 7.94 10.73
CA GLU A 110 -0.60 6.86 10.97
C GLU A 110 -0.23 6.12 9.67
N PHE A 111 -1.22 5.77 8.84
CA PHE A 111 -1.00 5.16 7.54
C PHE A 111 -0.20 6.06 6.58
N LEU A 112 -0.53 7.35 6.52
CA LEU A 112 0.17 8.34 5.69
C LEU A 112 1.64 8.47 6.11
N ASN A 113 1.93 8.53 7.40
CA ASN A 113 3.31 8.59 7.90
C ASN A 113 4.14 7.39 7.42
N TYR A 114 3.54 6.20 7.36
CA TYR A 114 4.22 5.02 6.79
C TYR A 114 4.43 5.13 5.28
N TYR A 115 3.48 5.70 4.56
CA TYR A 115 3.57 5.87 3.10
C TYR A 115 4.58 6.95 2.71
N ASP A 116 4.68 8.04 3.47
CA ASP A 116 5.62 9.14 3.22
C ASP A 116 7.08 8.66 3.22
N ASP A 117 7.40 7.63 4.03
CA ASP A 117 8.72 6.98 4.04
C ASP A 117 9.10 6.34 2.69
N LEU A 118 8.13 6.02 1.82
CA LEU A 118 8.36 5.52 0.46
C LEU A 118 8.65 6.63 -0.56
N GLU A 119 8.11 7.83 -0.33
CA GLU A 119 8.12 8.91 -1.31
C GLU A 119 9.56 9.39 -1.59
N MET A 120 10.36 9.58 -0.54
CA MET A 120 11.73 10.05 -0.69
C MET A 120 12.62 9.06 -1.48
N PRO A 121 12.69 7.76 -1.16
CA PRO A 121 13.40 6.78 -1.97
C PRO A 121 12.90 6.70 -3.42
N TYR A 122 11.59 6.78 -3.65
CA TYR A 122 11.00 6.79 -4.98
C TYR A 122 11.45 8.01 -5.80
N ASN A 123 11.38 9.21 -5.22
CA ASN A 123 11.83 10.44 -5.88
C ASN A 123 13.34 10.40 -6.19
N LYS A 124 14.15 9.82 -5.30
CA LYS A 124 15.58 9.59 -5.56
C LYS A 124 15.81 8.66 -6.74
N LEU A 125 15.00 7.59 -6.88
CA LEU A 125 15.06 6.71 -8.05
C LEU A 125 14.70 7.46 -9.35
N LYS A 126 13.64 8.28 -9.36
CA LYS A 126 13.27 9.11 -10.52
C LYS A 126 14.41 10.03 -10.96
N ILE A 127 15.06 10.69 -10.00
CA ILE A 127 16.21 11.55 -10.29
C ILE A 127 17.38 10.75 -10.84
N ALA A 128 17.70 9.61 -10.20
CA ALA A 128 18.77 8.72 -10.65
C ALA A 128 18.50 8.21 -12.08
N TYR A 129 17.24 7.89 -12.40
CA TYR A 129 16.84 7.47 -13.74
C TYR A 129 17.11 8.54 -14.80
N ARG A 130 16.69 9.78 -14.53
CA ARG A 130 16.94 10.90 -15.45
C ARG A 130 18.43 11.14 -15.69
N ILE A 131 19.23 11.10 -14.62
CA ILE A 131 20.69 11.25 -14.73
C ILE A 131 21.29 10.09 -15.53
N TYR A 132 20.87 8.86 -15.23
CA TYR A 132 21.33 7.66 -15.92
C TYR A 132 21.06 7.72 -17.43
N GLN A 133 19.85 8.09 -17.85
CA GLN A 133 19.53 8.23 -19.28
C GLN A 133 20.47 9.20 -20.00
N GLN A 134 20.82 10.31 -19.34
CA GLN A 134 21.68 11.37 -19.88
C GLN A 134 23.17 11.01 -19.85
N GLN A 135 23.61 10.26 -18.83
CA GLN A 135 25.02 10.04 -18.52
C GLN A 135 25.50 8.61 -18.76
N TYR A 136 24.64 7.68 -19.19
CA TYR A 136 24.99 6.27 -19.37
C TYR A 136 26.26 6.05 -20.21
N ASP A 137 26.38 6.80 -21.30
CA ASP A 137 27.49 6.69 -22.26
C ASP A 137 28.76 7.47 -21.80
N ASN A 138 28.68 8.14 -20.65
CA ASN A 138 29.81 8.85 -20.05
C ASN A 138 30.67 7.88 -19.22
N ASN A 139 31.90 7.63 -19.66
CA ASN A 139 32.84 6.74 -19.00
C ASN A 139 33.23 7.13 -17.56
N GLN A 140 32.92 8.36 -17.13
CA GLN A 140 33.15 8.83 -15.75
C GLN A 140 31.92 8.67 -14.84
N TYR A 141 30.75 8.37 -15.41
CA TYR A 141 29.52 8.21 -14.66
C TYR A 141 29.42 6.80 -14.05
N ASP A 142 29.03 6.74 -12.77
CA ASP A 142 28.81 5.48 -12.08
C ASP A 142 27.40 4.94 -12.37
N ASN A 143 27.31 4.05 -13.34
CA ASN A 143 26.07 3.37 -13.71
C ASN A 143 25.48 2.52 -12.56
N ASN A 144 26.24 2.18 -11.51
CA ASN A 144 25.68 1.50 -10.34
C ASN A 144 24.71 2.39 -9.53
N ALA A 145 24.77 3.72 -9.70
CA ALA A 145 23.97 4.67 -8.92
C ALA A 145 22.46 4.42 -9.04
N ILE A 146 21.97 4.00 -10.22
CA ILE A 146 20.55 3.70 -10.43
C ILE A 146 20.12 2.43 -9.68
N ALA A 147 20.92 1.37 -9.74
CA ALA A 147 20.69 0.13 -9.00
C ALA A 147 20.76 0.36 -7.47
N PHE A 148 21.71 1.19 -6.99
CA PHE A 148 21.75 1.59 -5.58
C PHE A 148 20.51 2.37 -5.15
N SER A 149 19.96 3.20 -6.04
CA SER A 149 18.74 3.97 -5.76
C SER A 149 17.53 3.04 -5.68
N LYS A 150 17.39 2.08 -6.60
CA LYS A 150 16.37 1.03 -6.52
C LYS A 150 16.50 0.20 -5.25
N ARG A 151 17.71 -0.22 -4.89
CA ARG A 151 17.97 -0.95 -3.65
C ARG A 151 17.48 -0.20 -2.41
N LYS A 152 17.63 1.13 -2.34
CA LYS A 152 17.10 1.95 -1.24
C LYS A 152 15.57 1.95 -1.21
N LEU A 153 14.92 2.02 -2.37
CA LEU A 153 13.47 1.87 -2.50
C LEU A 153 13.01 0.50 -2.00
N ASP A 154 13.74 -0.58 -2.30
CA ASP A 154 13.38 -1.93 -1.87
C ASP A 154 13.42 -2.13 -0.35
N TYR A 155 14.39 -1.50 0.33
CA TYR A 155 14.40 -1.45 1.79
C TYR A 155 13.19 -0.71 2.34
N ALA A 156 12.87 0.46 1.77
CA ALA A 156 11.73 1.25 2.21
C ALA A 156 10.41 0.50 2.03
N ILE A 157 10.24 -0.20 0.89
CA ILE A 157 9.10 -1.08 0.64
C ILE A 157 9.00 -2.20 1.69
N GLY A 158 10.12 -2.85 2.04
CA GLY A 158 10.13 -3.86 3.09
C GLY A 158 9.67 -3.30 4.45
N THR A 159 10.12 -2.11 4.81
CA THR A 159 9.67 -1.41 6.03
C THR A 159 8.19 -1.07 5.97
N PHE A 160 7.71 -0.54 4.84
CA PHE A 160 6.30 -0.18 4.66
C PHE A 160 5.37 -1.38 4.81
N ILE A 161 5.68 -2.52 4.15
CA ILE A 161 4.88 -3.75 4.28
C ILE A 161 4.81 -4.21 5.75
N ASN A 162 5.94 -4.16 6.47
CA ASN A 162 5.98 -4.52 7.89
C ASN A 162 5.16 -3.55 8.77
N ASN A 163 5.15 -2.26 8.44
CA ASN A 163 4.32 -1.27 9.14
C ASN A 163 2.83 -1.51 8.85
N LEU A 164 2.47 -1.79 7.59
CA LEU A 164 1.09 -2.15 7.23
C LEU A 164 0.61 -3.43 7.92
N LYS A 165 1.49 -4.41 8.11
CA LYS A 165 1.18 -5.62 8.88
C LYS A 165 0.72 -5.28 10.29
N LYS A 166 1.47 -4.42 10.98
CA LYS A 166 1.17 -3.98 12.35
C LYS A 166 -0.09 -3.13 12.39
N PHE A 167 -0.20 -2.19 11.46
CA PHE A 167 -1.34 -1.31 11.31
C PHE A 167 -2.65 -2.07 11.13
N SER A 168 -2.67 -3.03 10.20
CA SER A 168 -3.85 -3.84 9.89
C SER A 168 -4.28 -4.70 11.08
N LEU A 169 -3.31 -5.31 11.78
CA LEU A 169 -3.59 -6.09 12.97
C LEU A 169 -4.14 -5.22 14.12
N GLN A 170 -3.55 -4.04 14.33
CA GLN A 170 -3.92 -3.15 15.44
C GLN A 170 -5.30 -2.51 15.27
N HIS A 171 -5.62 -2.06 14.06
CA HIS A 171 -6.83 -1.26 13.80
C HIS A 171 -7.99 -2.06 13.22
N PHE A 172 -7.70 -3.20 12.59
CA PHE A 172 -8.69 -4.00 11.88
C PHE A 172 -8.65 -5.48 12.26
N GLU A 173 -7.82 -5.91 13.21
CA GLU A 173 -7.62 -7.31 13.64
C GLU A 173 -7.39 -8.26 12.45
N HIS A 174 -6.82 -7.74 11.36
CA HIS A 174 -6.64 -8.47 10.13
C HIS A 174 -5.19 -8.93 9.98
N GLN A 175 -5.02 -10.20 9.62
CA GLN A 175 -3.74 -10.72 9.18
C GLN A 175 -3.63 -10.52 7.68
N ILE A 176 -2.76 -9.57 7.31
CA ILE A 176 -2.55 -9.24 5.90
C ILE A 176 -2.01 -10.43 5.11
N PHE A 177 -2.26 -10.38 3.80
CA PHE A 177 -1.54 -11.20 2.83
C PHE A 177 -0.01 -10.98 2.95
N GLU A 178 0.76 -12.07 2.97
CA GLU A 178 2.23 -12.02 2.95
C GLU A 178 2.76 -12.23 1.52
N PRO A 179 3.17 -11.17 0.81
CA PRO A 179 3.70 -11.30 -0.54
C PRO A 179 5.07 -11.96 -0.54
N SER A 180 5.34 -12.78 -1.57
CA SER A 180 6.71 -13.20 -1.87
C SER A 180 7.51 -12.00 -2.40
N LEU A 181 8.57 -11.64 -1.70
CA LEU A 181 9.43 -10.52 -2.06
C LEU A 181 10.77 -11.01 -2.56
N ASN A 182 11.22 -10.47 -3.69
CA ASN A 182 12.55 -10.78 -4.21
C ASN A 182 13.63 -10.34 -3.20
N PRO A 183 14.75 -11.08 -3.12
CA PRO A 183 15.84 -10.73 -2.23
C PRO A 183 16.38 -9.35 -2.57
N ILE A 184 16.83 -8.62 -1.55
CA ILE A 184 17.46 -7.33 -1.78
C ILE A 184 18.85 -7.58 -2.35
N LEU A 185 19.14 -7.00 -3.51
CA LEU A 185 20.43 -7.11 -4.18
C LEU A 185 21.60 -6.77 -3.24
N SER A 186 22.64 -7.60 -3.26
CA SER A 186 23.82 -7.35 -2.43
C SER A 186 24.61 -6.16 -2.98
N LYS A 187 25.15 -5.31 -2.10
CA LYS A 187 26.05 -4.23 -2.54
C LYS A 187 27.34 -4.78 -3.16
N ASP A 188 27.72 -6.00 -2.81
CA ASP A 188 28.95 -6.64 -3.28
C ASP A 188 28.89 -7.01 -4.76
N GLU A 189 27.68 -7.05 -5.33
CA GLU A 189 27.44 -7.28 -6.76
C GLU A 189 27.68 -6.01 -7.60
N ALA A 190 27.93 -4.86 -6.98
CA ALA A 190 28.22 -3.61 -7.69
C ALA A 190 29.49 -3.74 -8.54
N ILE A 191 29.40 -3.30 -9.79
CA ILE A 191 30.50 -3.39 -10.73
C ILE A 191 31.51 -2.29 -10.41
N ARG A 192 32.74 -2.68 -10.08
CA ARG A 192 33.80 -1.70 -9.83
C ARG A 192 34.05 -0.89 -11.11
N PRO A 193 34.09 0.46 -11.04
CA PRO A 193 34.42 1.27 -12.20
C PRO A 193 35.78 0.83 -12.76
N LYS A 194 35.93 0.84 -14.09
CA LYS A 194 37.22 0.64 -14.73
C LYS A 194 38.13 1.79 -14.29
N THR A 195 38.95 1.58 -13.27
CA THR A 195 40.07 2.47 -12.99
C THR A 195 40.99 2.38 -14.19
N ASN A 196 41.03 3.42 -15.03
CA ASN A 196 42.11 3.62 -15.97
C ASN A 196 43.41 3.69 -15.15
N ARG A 197 44.09 2.54 -15.03
CA ARG A 197 45.51 2.55 -14.68
C ARG A 197 46.21 3.08 -15.92
N SER A 198 46.42 4.39 -15.95
CA SER A 198 47.46 5.00 -16.78
C SER A 198 48.78 4.32 -16.40
N TYR A 199 49.25 3.44 -17.27
CA TYR A 199 50.64 3.01 -17.32
C TYR A 199 51.35 3.87 -18.36
#